data_AF-A0A967Y0P6-F1
#
_entry.id   AF-A0A967Y0P6-F1
#
_cell.length_a   1.000
_cell.length_b   1.000
_cell.length_c   1.000
_cell.angle_alpha   90.00
_cell.angle_beta   90.00
_cell.angle_gamma   90.00
#
_symmetry.space_group_name_H-M   'P 1'
#
loop_
_entity.id
_entity.type
_entity.pdbx_description
1 polymer ?
#
loop_
_entity_poly.entity_id
_entity_poly.type
_entity_poly.pdbx_seq_one_letter_code
_entity_poly.pdbx_strand_id
1 'polypeptide(L)'
;MIAELHRSFGPSQIRGAKSTGGNLVSFNEQAYESFGKSQGYNSPIGVQSAFYYATALNYLLRPDSSQRIQVGDATTVFWAAQPDHPMETLMESLFGEPPKDDPDRGVRTVEALFKAPQTGTLPLQEDHTRFFVLGLSPNAARISVRFWHATTVGELARNIQKHFEDISICHAPYEKDYPSLFRLLVAAAVQGKSENIPPNLAGVVMKSILEGTPYPRALLATVLSRARAEQAKKDQKGRSAPNVSQPRAALIKACLNRHTRRFQPHEKEVTVSLDETNHNTGYLLGRLFAVLERTQEEANP
;
A
#
# COMPACT_ATOMS: atom_id res chain seq x y z
N MET A 1 26.46 15.28 24.77
CA MET A 1 25.36 16.25 25.00
C MET A 1 24.07 15.68 24.44
N ILE A 2 22.99 15.70 25.22
CA ILE A 2 21.66 15.20 24.82
C ILE A 2 20.88 16.34 24.17
N ALA A 3 20.10 16.05 23.12
CA ALA A 3 19.16 16.98 22.53
C ALA A 3 17.94 17.13 23.44
N GLU A 4 17.77 18.31 24.02
CA GLU A 4 16.63 18.60 24.89
C GLU A 4 15.34 18.80 24.07
N LEU A 5 15.45 19.51 22.94
CA LEU A 5 14.39 19.72 21.97
C LEU A 5 14.79 19.18 20.59
N HIS A 6 13.83 18.56 19.94
CA HIS A 6 13.97 18.00 18.60
C HIS A 6 13.33 18.93 17.56
N ARG A 7 13.80 18.88 16.32
CA ARG A 7 13.22 19.69 15.23
C ARG A 7 11.79 19.23 14.91
N SER A 8 10.90 20.17 14.61
CA SER A 8 9.54 19.89 14.15
C SER A 8 9.49 19.79 12.62
N PHE A 9 8.47 19.09 12.11
CA PHE A 9 8.17 18.99 10.69
C PHE A 9 6.77 19.55 10.42
N GLY A 10 6.69 20.44 9.44
CA GLY A 10 5.51 21.23 9.13
C GLY A 10 4.52 20.55 8.15
N PRO A 11 3.40 21.22 7.83
CA PRO A 11 2.36 20.70 6.94
C PRO A 11 2.81 20.51 5.49
N SER A 12 3.84 21.24 5.03
CA SER A 12 4.45 21.04 3.71
C SER A 12 5.22 19.72 3.61
N GLN A 13 5.63 19.18 4.76
CA GLN A 13 6.44 17.96 4.87
C GLN A 13 5.58 16.75 5.18
N ILE A 14 4.62 16.90 6.08
CA ILE A 14 3.70 15.83 6.48
C ILE A 14 2.27 16.33 6.29
N ARG A 15 1.56 15.69 5.37
CA ARG A 15 0.19 16.07 5.03
C ARG A 15 -0.71 15.95 6.25
N GLY A 16 -1.41 17.04 6.59
CA GLY A 16 -2.32 17.08 7.74
C GLY A 16 -1.64 17.37 9.09
N ALA A 17 -0.33 17.65 9.12
CA ALA A 17 0.32 18.16 10.33
C ALA A 17 -0.20 19.57 10.69
N LYS A 18 -0.15 19.93 11.98
CA LYS A 18 -0.50 21.28 12.45
C LYS A 18 0.40 22.34 11.83
N SER A 19 -0.07 23.58 11.75
CA SER A 19 0.69 24.73 11.24
C SER A 19 1.99 24.98 12.03
N THR A 20 1.99 24.69 13.33
CA THR A 20 3.17 24.75 14.20
C THR A 20 4.15 23.58 13.97
N GLY A 21 3.79 22.63 13.10
CA GLY A 21 4.49 21.37 12.91
C GLY A 21 4.25 20.37 14.03
N GLY A 22 4.82 19.19 13.86
CA GLY A 22 4.90 18.15 14.89
C GLY A 22 6.32 17.64 15.05
N ASN A 23 6.64 17.11 16.22
CA ASN A 23 7.94 16.48 16.47
C ASN A 23 7.83 14.96 16.38
N LEU A 24 8.90 14.31 15.94
CA LEU A 24 9.01 12.84 15.99
C LEU A 24 9.24 12.35 17.42
N VAL A 25 10.05 13.09 18.18
CA VAL A 25 10.33 12.85 19.60
C VAL A 25 10.05 14.14 20.35
N SER A 26 9.06 14.14 21.25
CA SER A 26 8.77 15.28 22.11
C SER A 26 8.06 14.89 23.40
N PHE A 27 8.42 15.62 24.47
CA PHE A 27 7.81 15.54 25.79
C PHE A 27 7.54 16.98 26.23
N ASN A 28 6.32 17.45 26.03
CA ASN A 28 5.95 18.87 26.10
C ASN A 28 5.03 19.22 27.28
N GLU A 29 4.71 18.25 28.15
CA GLU A 29 3.89 18.42 29.34
C GLU A 29 4.42 17.51 30.47
N GLN A 30 4.22 17.91 31.72
CA GLN A 30 4.64 17.15 32.90
C GLN A 30 4.06 15.73 32.93
N ALA A 31 2.86 15.53 32.38
CA ALA A 31 2.23 14.21 32.29
C ALA A 31 3.02 13.20 31.42
N TYR A 32 3.93 13.68 30.57
CA TYR A 32 4.80 12.84 29.74
C TYR A 32 6.18 12.59 30.37
N GLU A 33 6.48 13.20 31.51
CA GLU A 33 7.75 13.04 32.21
C GLU A 33 7.78 11.75 33.04
N SER A 34 8.92 11.06 33.03
CA SER A 34 9.06 9.78 33.73
C SER A 34 10.45 9.66 34.37
N PHE A 35 10.54 8.89 35.45
CA PHE A 35 11.81 8.62 36.16
C PHE A 35 12.62 9.89 36.52
N GLY A 36 11.93 11.00 36.84
CA GLY A 36 12.56 12.28 37.17
C GLY A 36 13.24 13.00 36.00
N LYS A 37 12.96 12.59 34.76
CA LYS A 37 13.53 13.17 33.54
C LYS A 37 12.51 14.07 32.85
N SER A 38 12.97 15.22 32.39
CA SER A 38 12.16 16.22 31.66
C SER A 38 12.53 16.28 30.19
N GLN A 39 11.59 16.69 29.34
CA GLN A 39 11.79 16.90 27.90
C GLN A 39 12.54 15.74 27.20
N GLY A 40 13.52 16.05 26.33
CA GLY A 40 14.33 15.07 25.60
C GLY A 40 15.13 14.10 26.47
N TYR A 41 15.33 14.37 27.76
CA TYR A 41 15.97 13.41 28.66
C TYR A 41 15.12 12.14 28.88
N ASN A 42 13.79 12.21 28.66
CA ASN A 42 12.93 11.02 28.69
C ASN A 42 13.23 10.01 27.56
N SER A 43 13.80 10.47 26.45
CA SER A 43 14.27 9.62 25.35
C SER A 43 15.61 10.17 24.84
N PRO A 44 16.71 9.92 25.57
CA PRO A 44 17.96 10.65 25.38
C PRO A 44 18.58 10.31 24.02
N ILE A 45 18.57 11.29 23.12
CA ILE A 45 19.21 11.22 21.80
C ILE A 45 20.33 12.26 21.78
N GLY A 46 21.51 11.89 21.29
CA GLY A 46 22.63 12.83 21.18
C GLY A 46 22.33 13.97 20.20
N VAL A 47 22.82 15.18 20.48
CA VAL A 47 22.63 16.37 19.62
C VAL A 47 23.00 16.09 18.16
N GLN A 48 24.11 15.38 17.93
CA GLN A 48 24.57 15.02 16.59
C GLN A 48 23.61 14.05 15.88
N SER A 49 23.16 13.00 16.56
CA SER A 49 22.16 12.08 16.03
C SER A 49 20.84 12.80 15.73
N ALA A 50 20.43 13.71 16.62
CA ALA A 50 19.24 14.53 16.44
C ALA A 50 19.31 15.41 15.20
N PHE A 51 20.47 16.05 15.00
CA PHE A 51 20.75 16.83 13.80
C PHE A 51 20.72 15.98 12.53
N TYR A 52 21.33 14.78 12.55
CA TYR A 52 21.39 13.91 11.37
C TYR A 52 20.03 13.40 10.93
N TYR A 53 19.24 12.80 11.84
CA TYR A 53 17.94 12.27 11.44
C TYR A 53 17.01 13.42 11.01
N ALA A 54 17.07 14.57 11.68
CA ALA A 54 16.26 15.73 11.31
C ALA A 54 16.64 16.22 9.91
N THR A 55 17.93 16.35 9.62
CA THR A 55 18.41 16.80 8.30
C THR A 55 18.00 15.83 7.19
N ALA A 56 18.20 14.53 7.41
CA ALA A 56 17.80 13.48 6.46
C ALA A 56 16.29 13.50 6.19
N LEU A 57 15.45 13.55 7.23
CA LEU A 57 14.00 13.62 7.06
C LEU A 57 13.56 14.93 6.39
N ASN A 58 14.17 16.07 6.70
CA ASN A 58 13.86 17.32 6.00
C ASN A 58 14.17 17.22 4.51
N TYR A 59 15.25 16.52 4.15
CA TYR A 59 15.63 16.28 2.76
C TYR A 59 14.60 15.38 2.05
N LEU A 60 14.25 14.24 2.65
CA LEU A 60 13.33 13.26 2.05
C LEU A 60 11.88 13.76 2.01
N LEU A 61 11.44 14.56 2.99
CA LEU A 61 10.06 15.04 3.08
C LEU A 61 9.77 16.28 2.21
N ARG A 62 10.72 16.75 1.41
CA ARG A 62 10.49 17.91 0.53
C ARG A 62 9.30 17.68 -0.41
N PRO A 63 8.50 18.72 -0.71
CA PRO A 63 7.36 18.66 -1.62
C PRO A 63 7.61 17.96 -2.96
N ASP A 64 8.79 18.16 -3.52
CA ASP A 64 9.28 17.75 -4.83
C ASP A 64 10.19 16.51 -4.78
N SER A 65 10.33 15.86 -3.62
CA SER A 65 11.15 14.65 -3.51
C SER A 65 10.49 13.47 -4.22
N SER A 66 11.23 12.80 -5.11
CA SER A 66 10.87 11.52 -5.73
C SER A 66 10.89 10.35 -4.74
N GLN A 67 11.55 10.52 -3.60
CA GLN A 67 11.65 9.54 -2.52
C GLN A 67 10.48 9.66 -1.52
N ARG A 68 9.38 10.32 -1.91
CA ARG A 68 8.23 10.63 -1.06
C ARG A 68 6.91 10.36 -1.78
N ILE A 69 6.07 9.54 -1.17
CA ILE A 69 4.74 9.20 -1.67
C ILE A 69 3.68 9.32 -0.57
N GLN A 70 2.41 9.41 -0.95
CA GLN A 70 1.29 9.41 -0.02
C GLN A 70 0.57 8.05 -0.05
N VAL A 71 0.49 7.38 1.09
CA VAL A 71 -0.20 6.09 1.25
C VAL A 71 -1.32 6.25 2.26
N GLY A 72 -2.55 6.42 1.78
CA GLY A 72 -3.68 6.78 2.65
C GLY A 72 -3.44 8.11 3.35
N ASP A 73 -3.48 8.12 4.68
CA ASP A 73 -3.17 9.30 5.51
C ASP A 73 -1.67 9.44 5.85
N ALA A 74 -0.84 8.45 5.53
CA ALA A 74 0.58 8.44 5.85
C ALA A 74 1.45 9.02 4.71
N THR A 75 2.26 10.02 5.03
CA THR A 75 3.38 10.46 4.19
C THR A 75 4.52 9.46 4.34
N THR A 76 4.88 8.80 3.24
CA THR A 76 5.85 7.70 3.23
C THR A 76 7.12 8.13 2.50
N VAL A 77 8.27 7.97 3.15
CA VAL A 77 9.59 8.19 2.54
C VAL A 77 10.35 6.88 2.45
N PHE A 78 11.27 6.80 1.50
CA PHE A 78 12.10 5.61 1.31
C PHE A 78 13.48 5.97 0.77
N TRP A 79 14.46 5.13 1.05
CA TRP A 79 15.83 5.30 0.54
C TRP A 79 16.59 3.98 0.54
N ALA A 80 17.52 3.85 -0.39
CA ALA A 80 18.52 2.79 -0.39
C ALA A 80 19.76 3.22 0.41
N ALA A 81 20.54 2.25 0.88
CA ALA A 81 21.85 2.52 1.46
C ALA A 81 22.88 2.97 0.42
N GLN A 82 22.64 2.66 -0.86
CA GLN A 82 23.43 3.16 -1.98
C GLN A 82 22.75 4.40 -2.59
N PRO A 83 23.50 5.47 -2.89
CA PRO A 83 22.96 6.64 -3.58
C PRO A 83 22.35 6.29 -4.95
N ASP A 84 21.29 7.02 -5.31
CA ASP A 84 20.66 6.98 -6.64
C ASP A 84 20.23 5.58 -7.12
N HIS A 85 19.86 4.72 -6.17
CA HIS A 85 19.51 3.35 -6.46
C HIS A 85 18.20 3.27 -7.29
N PRO A 86 18.14 2.54 -8.41
CA PRO A 86 16.96 2.49 -9.29
C PRO A 86 15.65 2.07 -8.60
N MET A 87 15.77 1.31 -7.51
CA MET A 87 14.64 0.90 -6.66
C MET A 87 13.83 2.11 -6.13
N GLU A 88 14.47 3.25 -5.90
CA GLU A 88 13.79 4.46 -5.42
C GLU A 88 12.82 5.02 -6.46
N THR A 89 13.27 5.13 -7.73
CA THR A 89 12.41 5.54 -8.85
C THR A 89 11.29 4.53 -9.11
N LEU A 90 11.57 3.24 -8.93
CA LEU A 90 10.57 2.18 -9.08
C LEU A 90 9.49 2.29 -7.99
N MET A 91 9.87 2.52 -6.73
CA MET A 91 8.91 2.74 -5.64
C MET A 91 7.97 3.92 -5.90
N GLU A 92 8.53 5.05 -6.35
CA GLU A 92 7.75 6.22 -6.76
C GLU A 92 6.78 5.88 -7.89
N SER A 93 7.26 5.19 -8.94
CA SER A 93 6.45 4.86 -10.12
C SER A 93 5.30 3.91 -9.81
N LEU A 94 5.48 2.99 -8.87
CA LEU A 94 4.48 1.96 -8.52
C LEU A 94 3.45 2.44 -7.50
N PHE A 95 3.88 3.20 -6.48
CA PHE A 95 3.04 3.56 -5.34
C PHE A 95 2.80 5.07 -5.19
N GLY A 96 3.48 5.89 -5.99
CA GLY A 96 3.24 7.32 -6.07
C GLY A 96 1.99 7.68 -6.85
N GLU A 97 1.65 8.97 -6.82
CA GLU A 97 0.59 9.52 -7.65
C GLU A 97 1.11 9.64 -9.09
N PRO A 98 0.48 8.99 -10.08
CA PRO A 98 0.96 9.06 -11.45
C PRO A 98 0.82 10.51 -11.97
N PRO A 99 1.76 11.00 -12.80
CA PRO A 99 1.62 12.28 -13.47
C PRO A 99 0.29 12.35 -14.23
N LYS A 100 -0.35 13.53 -14.25
CA LYS A 100 -1.62 13.72 -14.97
C LYS A 100 -1.51 13.36 -16.46
N ASP A 101 -0.34 13.60 -17.03
CA ASP A 101 -0.06 13.37 -18.45
C ASP A 101 0.39 11.93 -18.74
N ASP A 102 0.66 11.11 -17.71
CA ASP A 102 1.09 9.72 -17.85
C ASP A 102 0.46 8.80 -16.78
N PRO A 103 -0.86 8.55 -16.88
CA PRO A 103 -1.60 7.74 -15.92
C PRO A 103 -1.24 6.25 -15.93
N ASP A 104 -0.47 5.79 -16.93
CA ASP A 104 -0.11 4.38 -17.14
C ASP A 104 1.35 4.06 -16.81
N ARG A 105 2.12 5.05 -16.31
CA ARG A 105 3.52 4.87 -15.82
C ARG A 105 3.68 3.65 -14.92
N GLY A 106 2.79 3.51 -13.92
CA GLY A 106 2.83 2.41 -12.96
C GLY A 106 2.64 1.05 -13.63
N VAL A 107 1.69 0.93 -14.55
CA VAL A 107 1.40 -0.32 -15.28
C VAL A 107 2.62 -0.75 -16.09
N ARG A 108 3.23 0.18 -16.84
CA ARG A 108 4.45 -0.11 -17.62
C ARG A 108 5.63 -0.47 -16.73
N THR A 109 5.72 0.12 -15.54
CA THR A 109 6.77 -0.21 -14.56
C THR A 109 6.59 -1.63 -14.02
N VAL A 110 5.36 -2.04 -13.74
CA VAL A 110 5.05 -3.43 -13.35
C VAL A 110 5.43 -4.41 -14.46
N GLU A 111 5.06 -4.11 -15.71
CA GLU A 111 5.46 -4.95 -16.85
C GLU A 111 6.98 -5.04 -17.01
N ALA A 112 7.69 -3.92 -16.86
CA ALA A 112 9.15 -3.89 -16.92
C ALA A 112 9.77 -4.72 -15.79
N LEU A 113 9.21 -4.65 -14.58
CA LEU A 113 9.65 -5.47 -13.45
C LEU A 113 9.48 -6.98 -13.73
N PHE A 114 8.38 -7.38 -14.36
CA PHE A 114 8.14 -8.77 -14.77
C PHE A 114 9.03 -9.22 -15.95
N LYS A 115 9.37 -8.31 -16.86
CA LYS A 115 10.18 -8.60 -18.07
C LYS A 115 11.69 -8.44 -17.85
N ALA A 116 12.13 -7.84 -16.74
CA ALA A 116 13.55 -7.61 -16.44
C ALA A 116 14.46 -8.85 -16.58
N PRO A 117 14.05 -10.08 -16.18
CA PRO A 117 14.86 -11.28 -16.40
C PRO A 117 15.10 -11.60 -17.88
N GLN A 118 14.23 -11.14 -18.78
CA GLN A 118 14.29 -11.38 -20.22
C GLN A 118 15.14 -10.34 -20.96
N THR A 119 15.42 -9.19 -20.33
CA THR A 119 16.13 -8.05 -20.94
C THR A 119 17.61 -7.98 -20.59
N GLY A 120 18.16 -8.97 -19.88
CA GLY A 120 19.59 -9.06 -19.54
C GLY A 120 20.05 -8.09 -18.45
N THR A 121 19.13 -7.42 -17.77
CA THR A 121 19.43 -6.60 -16.58
C THR A 121 19.57 -7.52 -15.37
N LEU A 122 20.58 -7.28 -14.52
CA LEU A 122 20.69 -7.98 -13.23
C LEU A 122 19.33 -7.87 -12.50
N PRO A 123 18.71 -9.02 -12.14
CA PRO A 123 17.41 -8.99 -11.49
C PRO A 123 17.55 -8.31 -10.14
N LEU A 124 16.77 -7.25 -9.89
CA LEU A 124 16.71 -6.55 -8.60
C LEU A 124 16.53 -7.54 -7.44
N GLN A 125 15.90 -8.69 -7.70
CA GLN A 125 15.70 -9.79 -6.77
C GLN A 125 17.01 -10.32 -6.13
N GLU A 126 18.16 -10.22 -6.79
CA GLU A 126 19.45 -10.68 -6.23
C GLU A 126 20.22 -9.56 -5.52
N ASP A 127 19.67 -8.35 -5.48
CA ASP A 127 20.34 -7.20 -4.90
C ASP A 127 20.23 -7.18 -3.36
N HIS A 128 21.38 -7.25 -2.70
CA HIS A 128 21.50 -7.26 -1.25
C HIS A 128 21.61 -5.85 -0.63
N THR A 129 21.51 -4.79 -1.44
CA THR A 129 21.53 -3.40 -0.97
C THR A 129 20.41 -3.17 0.03
N ARG A 130 20.74 -2.59 1.19
CA ARG A 130 19.74 -2.26 2.22
C ARG A 130 18.78 -1.20 1.71
N PHE A 131 17.49 -1.40 1.95
CA PHE A 131 16.43 -0.47 1.59
C PHE A 131 15.51 -0.20 2.78
N PHE A 132 15.10 1.05 2.93
CA PHE A 132 14.36 1.52 4.10
C PHE A 132 13.09 2.24 3.66
N VAL A 133 11.98 1.99 4.36
CA VAL A 133 10.69 2.63 4.13
C VAL A 133 10.12 3.09 5.48
N LEU A 134 9.72 4.35 5.55
CA LEU A 134 9.18 4.99 6.75
C LEU A 134 7.85 5.67 6.43
N GLY A 135 6.77 5.22 7.06
CA GLY A 135 5.45 5.86 6.99
C GLY A 135 5.20 6.74 8.21
N LEU A 136 4.95 8.04 7.97
CA LEU A 136 4.69 9.05 8.99
C LEU A 136 3.27 9.58 8.86
N SER A 137 2.56 9.73 9.97
CA SER A 137 1.26 10.41 9.98
C SER A 137 1.22 11.50 11.05
N PRO A 138 0.39 12.53 10.85
CA PRO A 138 0.10 13.47 11.92
C PRO A 138 -0.67 12.80 13.06
N ASN A 139 -0.37 13.17 14.29
CA ASN A 139 -1.11 12.83 15.49
C ASN A 139 -1.15 14.04 16.43
N ALA A 140 -2.12 14.92 16.21
CA ALA A 140 -2.24 16.19 16.91
C ALA A 140 -0.92 17.01 16.88
N ALA A 141 -0.19 17.07 18.00
CA ALA A 141 1.07 17.81 18.12
C ALA A 141 2.32 16.94 17.83
N ARG A 142 2.15 15.65 17.54
CA ARG A 142 3.23 14.69 17.33
C ARG A 142 3.15 14.07 15.94
N ILE A 143 4.27 13.55 15.48
CA ILE A 143 4.33 12.70 14.29
C ILE A 143 4.42 11.26 14.78
N SER A 144 3.51 10.42 14.29
CA SER A 144 3.51 9.00 14.61
C SER A 144 4.16 8.21 13.48
N VAL A 145 5.04 7.27 13.85
CA VAL A 145 5.55 6.26 12.91
C VAL A 145 4.46 5.21 12.73
N ARG A 146 3.84 5.19 11.55
CA ARG A 146 2.79 4.21 11.19
C ARG A 146 3.39 2.85 10.88
N PHE A 147 4.50 2.85 10.15
CA PHE A 147 5.26 1.65 9.85
C PHE A 147 6.72 2.04 9.55
N TRP A 148 7.61 1.13 9.89
CA TRP A 148 9.03 1.17 9.57
C TRP A 148 9.39 -0.19 8.99
N HIS A 149 10.03 -0.21 7.83
CA HIS A 149 10.44 -1.43 7.17
C HIS A 149 11.88 -1.29 6.68
N ALA A 150 12.73 -2.24 7.05
CA ALA A 150 14.14 -2.25 6.70
C ALA A 150 14.50 -3.63 6.15
N THR A 151 14.81 -3.71 4.86
CA THR A 151 14.96 -4.95 4.10
C THR A 151 16.12 -4.80 3.11
N THR A 152 16.22 -5.70 2.14
CA THR A 152 17.09 -5.59 0.97
C THR A 152 16.26 -5.25 -0.26
N VAL A 153 16.87 -4.65 -1.27
CA VAL A 153 16.23 -4.39 -2.57
C VAL A 153 15.65 -5.68 -3.15
N GLY A 154 16.37 -6.80 -3.07
CA GLY A 154 15.92 -8.06 -3.63
C GLY A 154 14.73 -8.69 -2.94
N GLU A 155 14.67 -8.63 -1.60
CA GLU A 155 13.47 -9.04 -0.86
C GLU A 155 12.27 -8.15 -1.19
N LEU A 156 12.49 -6.84 -1.24
CA LEU A 156 11.44 -5.87 -1.56
C LEU A 156 10.89 -6.07 -2.97
N ALA A 157 11.76 -6.25 -3.97
CA ALA A 157 11.39 -6.50 -5.35
C ALA A 157 10.55 -7.77 -5.51
N ARG A 158 10.95 -8.87 -4.85
CA ARG A 158 10.17 -10.13 -4.82
C ARG A 158 8.78 -9.92 -4.21
N ASN A 159 8.70 -9.19 -3.10
CA ASN A 159 7.44 -8.97 -2.39
C ASN A 159 6.47 -8.08 -3.20
N ILE A 160 6.99 -7.07 -3.89
CA ILE A 160 6.23 -6.22 -4.82
C ILE A 160 5.75 -7.03 -6.03
N GLN A 161 6.63 -7.81 -6.65
CA GLN A 161 6.26 -8.68 -7.77
C GLN A 161 5.11 -9.62 -7.37
N LYS A 162 5.26 -10.29 -6.23
CA LYS A 162 4.23 -11.18 -5.66
C LYS A 162 2.92 -10.45 -5.38
N HIS A 163 2.96 -9.17 -4.95
CA HIS A 163 1.75 -8.36 -4.81
C HIS A 163 0.99 -8.23 -6.12
N PHE A 164 1.68 -7.90 -7.22
CA PHE A 164 1.05 -7.75 -8.53
C PHE A 164 0.53 -9.08 -9.10
N GLU A 165 1.24 -10.19 -8.87
CA GLU A 165 0.75 -11.54 -9.20
C GLU A 165 -0.53 -11.89 -8.41
N ASP A 166 -0.57 -11.52 -7.12
CA ASP A 166 -1.69 -11.82 -6.24
C ASP A 166 -2.98 -11.07 -6.65
N ILE A 167 -2.86 -9.80 -7.06
CA ILE A 167 -4.00 -8.98 -7.48
C ILE A 167 -4.35 -9.15 -8.97
N SER A 168 -3.52 -9.82 -9.76
CA SER A 168 -3.82 -10.09 -11.17
C SER A 168 -5.08 -10.95 -11.29
N ILE A 169 -6.03 -10.51 -12.11
CA ILE A 169 -7.30 -11.20 -12.36
C ILE A 169 -7.79 -10.85 -13.76
N CYS A 170 -8.51 -11.76 -14.42
CA CYS A 170 -9.15 -11.45 -15.69
C CYS A 170 -10.08 -10.23 -15.56
N HIS A 171 -10.07 -9.36 -16.56
CA HIS A 171 -10.82 -8.11 -16.57
C HIS A 171 -11.24 -7.75 -17.98
N ALA A 172 -12.11 -6.74 -18.12
CA ALA A 172 -12.54 -6.29 -19.44
C ALA A 172 -11.41 -5.52 -20.16
N PRO A 173 -11.39 -5.45 -21.51
CA PRO A 173 -10.31 -4.80 -22.26
C PRO A 173 -10.11 -3.29 -21.96
N TYR A 174 -11.10 -2.64 -21.35
CA TYR A 174 -11.03 -1.22 -20.97
C TYR A 174 -10.57 -1.00 -19.52
N GLU A 175 -10.43 -2.07 -18.74
CA GLU A 175 -9.88 -2.03 -17.38
C GLU A 175 -8.35 -2.19 -17.44
N LYS A 176 -7.65 -1.70 -16.41
CA LYS A 176 -6.19 -1.76 -16.35
C LYS A 176 -5.73 -3.11 -15.79
N ASP A 177 -4.64 -3.67 -16.32
CA ASP A 177 -4.08 -4.95 -15.83
C ASP A 177 -3.69 -4.92 -14.35
N TYR A 178 -3.09 -3.80 -13.91
CA TYR A 178 -2.58 -3.65 -12.55
C TYR A 178 -3.25 -2.45 -11.87
N PRO A 179 -4.30 -2.66 -11.05
CA PRO A 179 -4.90 -1.57 -10.29
C PRO A 179 -3.90 -1.03 -9.27
N SER A 180 -3.79 0.31 -9.20
CA SER A 180 -2.91 0.95 -8.21
C SER A 180 -3.38 0.69 -6.78
N LEU A 181 -2.46 0.76 -5.81
CA LEU A 181 -2.80 0.62 -4.39
C LEU A 181 -3.93 1.57 -3.97
N PHE A 182 -3.93 2.81 -4.47
CA PHE A 182 -5.03 3.75 -4.24
C PHE A 182 -6.37 3.23 -4.76
N ARG A 183 -6.43 2.71 -6.00
CA ARG A 183 -7.65 2.13 -6.58
C ARG A 183 -8.15 0.92 -5.78
N LEU A 184 -7.25 0.07 -5.32
CA LEU A 184 -7.57 -1.05 -4.44
C LEU A 184 -8.19 -0.56 -3.12
N LEU A 185 -7.56 0.41 -2.46
CA LEU A 185 -8.06 0.97 -1.19
C LEU A 185 -9.41 1.68 -1.35
N VAL A 186 -9.60 2.43 -2.43
CA VAL A 186 -10.89 3.07 -2.77
C VAL A 186 -11.98 2.02 -2.98
N ALA A 187 -11.68 0.88 -3.60
CA ALA A 187 -12.66 -0.19 -3.80
C ALA A 187 -13.13 -0.84 -2.49
N ALA A 188 -12.33 -0.74 -1.42
CA ALA A 188 -12.69 -1.14 -0.06
C ALA A 188 -13.40 -0.01 0.73
N ALA A 189 -13.36 1.23 0.28
CA ALA A 189 -13.99 2.36 0.96
C ALA A 189 -15.51 2.43 0.74
N VAL A 190 -16.23 2.99 1.70
CA VAL A 190 -17.68 3.24 1.57
C VAL A 190 -17.95 4.19 0.40
N GLN A 191 -18.87 3.81 -0.49
CA GLN A 191 -19.25 4.57 -1.70
C GLN A 191 -18.10 4.74 -2.72
N GLY A 192 -16.97 4.04 -2.55
CA GLY A 192 -15.81 4.25 -3.41
C GLY A 192 -15.21 5.66 -3.31
N LYS A 193 -15.34 6.32 -2.16
CA LYS A 193 -14.78 7.66 -1.91
C LYS A 193 -13.47 7.55 -1.15
N SER A 194 -12.46 8.31 -1.56
CA SER A 194 -11.14 8.28 -0.94
C SER A 194 -11.16 8.79 0.50
N GLU A 195 -12.04 9.74 0.84
CA GLU A 195 -12.20 10.20 2.24
C GLU A 195 -12.72 9.11 3.19
N ASN A 196 -13.34 8.05 2.66
CA ASN A 196 -13.90 6.95 3.43
C ASN A 196 -12.96 5.73 3.54
N ILE A 197 -11.71 5.84 3.06
CA ILE A 197 -10.71 4.79 3.27
C ILE A 197 -10.44 4.70 4.77
N PRO A 198 -10.57 3.53 5.42
CA PRO A 198 -10.31 3.41 6.84
C PRO A 198 -8.85 3.84 7.14
N PRO A 199 -8.61 4.78 8.09
CA PRO A 199 -7.31 5.42 8.26
C PRO A 199 -6.14 4.45 8.43
N ASN A 200 -6.35 3.37 9.19
CA ASN A 200 -5.29 2.39 9.44
C ASN A 200 -5.14 1.33 8.33
N LEU A 201 -6.08 1.23 7.39
CA LEU A 201 -6.08 0.15 6.40
C LEU A 201 -4.95 0.34 5.40
N ALA A 202 -4.76 1.55 4.88
CA ALA A 202 -3.75 1.84 3.85
C ALA A 202 -2.34 1.46 4.30
N GLY A 203 -1.93 1.90 5.50
CA GLY A 203 -0.61 1.59 6.05
C GLY A 203 -0.39 0.10 6.32
N VAL A 204 -1.41 -0.61 6.84
CA VAL A 204 -1.29 -2.06 7.11
C VAL A 204 -1.26 -2.88 5.81
N VAL A 205 -2.01 -2.48 4.79
CA VAL A 205 -1.94 -3.09 3.46
C VAL A 205 -0.56 -2.87 2.86
N MET A 206 -0.05 -1.63 2.87
CA MET A 206 1.28 -1.31 2.37
C MET A 206 2.36 -2.11 3.10
N LYS A 207 2.30 -2.18 4.43
CA LYS A 207 3.20 -3.02 5.23
C LYS A 207 3.15 -4.49 4.78
N SER A 208 1.96 -5.04 4.54
CA SER A 208 1.80 -6.42 4.05
C SER A 208 2.39 -6.63 2.66
N ILE A 209 2.36 -5.60 1.80
CA ILE A 209 3.01 -5.62 0.49
C ILE A 209 4.52 -5.66 0.68
N LEU A 210 5.08 -4.74 1.48
CA LEU A 210 6.52 -4.63 1.72
C LEU A 210 7.11 -5.89 2.38
N GLU A 211 6.39 -6.47 3.34
CA GLU A 211 6.84 -7.65 4.10
C GLU A 211 6.48 -8.99 3.46
N GLY A 212 5.66 -9.00 2.41
CA GLY A 212 5.19 -10.25 1.78
C GLY A 212 4.27 -11.09 2.69
N THR A 213 3.68 -10.51 3.72
CA THR A 213 2.79 -11.20 4.67
C THR A 213 1.34 -11.29 4.16
N PRO A 214 0.49 -12.12 4.77
CA PRO A 214 -0.95 -12.07 4.54
C PRO A 214 -1.51 -10.65 4.77
N TYR A 215 -2.47 -10.26 3.93
CA TYR A 215 -3.21 -9.02 4.15
C TYR A 215 -4.01 -9.07 5.46
N PRO A 216 -4.30 -7.91 6.07
CA PRO A 216 -5.12 -7.87 7.28
C PRO A 216 -6.50 -8.45 7.00
N ARG A 217 -7.01 -9.31 7.91
CA ARG A 217 -8.36 -9.90 7.80
C ARG A 217 -9.46 -8.84 7.66
N ALA A 218 -9.22 -7.66 8.25
CA ALA A 218 -10.11 -6.51 8.11
C ALA A 218 -10.28 -6.06 6.65
N LEU A 219 -9.26 -6.18 5.79
CA LEU A 219 -9.36 -5.85 4.36
C LEU A 219 -10.39 -6.75 3.68
N LEU A 220 -10.26 -8.08 3.84
CA LEU A 220 -11.19 -9.04 3.25
C LEU A 220 -12.62 -8.81 3.76
N ALA A 221 -12.80 -8.64 5.08
CA ALA A 221 -14.12 -8.36 5.66
C ALA A 221 -14.74 -7.07 5.09
N THR A 222 -13.94 -6.04 4.91
CA THR A 222 -14.38 -4.75 4.36
C THR A 222 -14.80 -4.89 2.90
N VAL A 223 -13.97 -5.53 2.07
CA VAL A 223 -14.25 -5.73 0.65
C VAL A 223 -15.50 -6.59 0.45
N LEU A 224 -15.67 -7.67 1.23
CA LEU A 224 -16.88 -8.49 1.21
C LEU A 224 -18.13 -7.72 1.65
N SER A 225 -18.02 -6.88 2.69
CA SER A 225 -19.11 -6.01 3.12
C SER A 225 -19.50 -5.02 2.01
N ARG A 226 -18.53 -4.44 1.30
CA ARG A 226 -18.81 -3.53 0.18
C ARG A 226 -19.46 -4.25 -1.01
N ALA A 227 -18.95 -5.43 -1.37
CA ALA A 227 -19.54 -6.25 -2.43
C ALA A 227 -20.99 -6.65 -2.15
N ARG A 228 -21.38 -6.82 -0.87
CA ARG A 228 -22.77 -7.11 -0.46
C ARG A 228 -23.66 -5.86 -0.39
N ALA A 229 -23.11 -4.75 0.09
CA ALA A 229 -23.89 -3.55 0.37
C ALA A 229 -24.11 -2.65 -0.86
N GLU A 230 -23.25 -2.75 -1.87
CA GLU A 230 -23.33 -1.91 -3.05
C GLU A 230 -24.06 -2.61 -4.19
N GLN A 231 -25.06 -1.93 -4.73
CA GLN A 231 -25.80 -2.36 -5.91
C GLN A 231 -25.09 -1.95 -7.18
N ALA A 232 -25.41 -2.65 -8.27
CA ALA A 232 -24.82 -2.41 -9.58
C ALA A 232 -25.25 -1.02 -10.01
N LYS A 233 -24.27 -0.18 -10.31
CA LYS A 233 -24.51 1.19 -10.76
C LYS A 233 -24.03 1.31 -12.19
N LYS A 234 -24.73 2.13 -12.97
CA LYS A 234 -24.20 2.56 -14.25
C LYS A 234 -23.01 3.48 -13.99
N ASP A 235 -21.90 3.25 -14.68
CA ASP A 235 -20.76 4.16 -14.68
C ASP A 235 -21.15 5.49 -15.38
N GLN A 236 -20.24 6.46 -15.37
CA GLN A 236 -20.48 7.77 -16.02
C GLN A 236 -20.73 7.66 -17.53
N LYS A 237 -20.40 6.51 -18.15
CA LYS A 237 -20.60 6.20 -19.57
C LYS A 237 -21.83 5.29 -19.79
N GLY A 238 -22.66 5.08 -18.77
CA GLY A 238 -23.88 4.29 -18.83
C GLY A 238 -23.71 2.77 -18.74
N ARG A 239 -22.50 2.26 -18.54
CA ARG A 239 -22.19 0.81 -18.47
C ARG A 239 -22.51 0.26 -17.10
N SER A 240 -23.12 -0.93 -17.02
CA SER A 240 -23.35 -1.58 -15.73
C SER A 240 -22.01 -1.92 -15.07
N ALA A 241 -21.73 -1.32 -13.92
CA ALA A 241 -20.60 -1.68 -13.08
C ALA A 241 -21.04 -2.81 -12.14
N PRO A 242 -20.37 -3.97 -12.17
CA PRO A 242 -20.75 -5.10 -11.32
C PRO A 242 -20.50 -4.76 -9.84
N ASN A 243 -21.30 -5.36 -8.95
CA ASN A 243 -21.14 -5.23 -7.49
C ASN A 243 -19.73 -5.64 -7.05
N VAL A 244 -19.23 -6.70 -7.68
CA VAL A 244 -17.86 -7.20 -7.55
C VAL A 244 -17.05 -6.65 -8.72
N SER A 245 -16.53 -5.43 -8.55
CA SER A 245 -15.62 -4.81 -9.52
C SER A 245 -14.27 -5.53 -9.57
N GLN A 246 -13.51 -5.35 -10.65
CA GLN A 246 -12.18 -5.93 -10.81
C GLN A 246 -11.27 -5.68 -9.58
N PRO A 247 -11.12 -4.46 -9.03
CA PRO A 247 -10.31 -4.24 -7.82
C PRO A 247 -10.79 -5.03 -6.59
N ARG A 248 -12.10 -5.27 -6.45
CA ARG A 248 -12.64 -6.07 -5.34
C ARG A 248 -12.34 -7.55 -5.52
N ALA A 249 -12.57 -8.07 -6.72
CA ALA A 249 -12.25 -9.45 -7.05
C ALA A 249 -10.75 -9.73 -6.88
N ALA A 250 -9.91 -8.82 -7.36
CA ALA A 250 -8.46 -8.83 -7.16
C ALA A 250 -8.07 -8.87 -5.67
N LEU A 251 -8.65 -8.00 -4.84
CA LEU A 251 -8.38 -7.99 -3.39
C LEU A 251 -8.83 -9.26 -2.69
N ILE A 252 -10.01 -9.80 -3.04
CA ILE A 252 -10.51 -11.04 -2.47
C ILE A 252 -9.56 -12.19 -2.83
N LYS A 253 -9.21 -12.34 -4.12
CA LYS A 253 -8.22 -13.33 -4.58
C LYS A 253 -6.91 -13.19 -3.84
N ALA A 254 -6.36 -11.99 -3.77
CA ALA A 254 -5.07 -11.73 -3.14
C ALA A 254 -5.08 -12.03 -1.63
N CYS A 255 -6.18 -11.72 -0.92
CA CYS A 255 -6.36 -12.07 0.49
C CYS A 255 -6.42 -13.59 0.69
N LEU A 256 -7.21 -14.29 -0.14
CA LEU A 256 -7.36 -15.75 -0.07
C LEU A 256 -6.03 -16.44 -0.36
N ASN A 257 -5.40 -16.16 -1.50
CA ASN A 257 -4.15 -16.83 -1.90
C ASN A 257 -3.03 -16.61 -0.88
N ARG A 258 -2.82 -15.38 -0.39
CA ARG A 258 -1.81 -15.14 0.65
C ARG A 258 -2.12 -15.86 1.97
N HIS A 259 -3.39 -15.96 2.36
CA HIS A 259 -3.80 -16.72 3.54
C HIS A 259 -3.56 -18.22 3.33
N THR A 260 -4.00 -18.78 2.21
CA THR A 260 -3.85 -20.18 1.84
C THR A 260 -2.37 -20.59 1.83
N ARG A 261 -1.49 -19.82 1.18
CA ARG A 261 -0.04 -20.09 1.19
C ARG A 261 0.56 -20.14 2.59
N ARG A 262 0.03 -19.37 3.54
CA ARG A 262 0.59 -19.28 4.90
C ARG A 262 0.02 -20.34 5.84
N PHE A 263 -1.26 -20.65 5.74
CA PHE A 263 -1.99 -21.45 6.72
C PHE A 263 -2.56 -22.77 6.17
N GLN A 264 -2.71 -22.90 4.85
CA GLN A 264 -3.32 -24.05 4.17
C GLN A 264 -2.53 -24.39 2.89
N PRO A 265 -1.24 -24.75 2.97
CA PRO A 265 -0.37 -24.90 1.80
C PRO A 265 -0.78 -26.03 0.84
N HIS A 266 -1.67 -26.93 1.26
CA HIS A 266 -2.21 -28.01 0.44
C HIS A 266 -3.48 -27.63 -0.33
N GLU A 267 -4.09 -26.49 -0.01
CA GLU A 267 -5.29 -26.02 -0.70
C GLU A 267 -4.90 -25.26 -1.97
N LYS A 268 -5.64 -25.50 -3.05
CA LYS A 268 -5.37 -24.92 -4.36
C LYS A 268 -5.67 -23.42 -4.36
N GLU A 269 -4.74 -22.62 -4.85
CA GLU A 269 -4.93 -21.18 -5.01
C GLU A 269 -5.95 -20.84 -6.10
N VAL A 270 -6.58 -19.67 -5.95
CA VAL A 270 -7.44 -19.11 -6.99
C VAL A 270 -6.57 -18.53 -8.11
N THR A 271 -6.80 -19.01 -9.33
CA THR A 271 -6.09 -18.59 -10.55
C THR A 271 -6.59 -17.24 -11.09
N VAL A 272 -5.90 -16.70 -12.10
CA VAL A 272 -6.26 -15.43 -12.76
C VAL A 272 -7.60 -15.53 -13.52
N SER A 273 -7.82 -16.67 -14.17
CA SER A 273 -9.02 -16.99 -14.95
C SER A 273 -9.77 -18.18 -14.33
N LEU A 274 -10.94 -18.48 -14.88
CA LEU A 274 -11.76 -19.64 -14.49
C LEU A 274 -10.94 -20.94 -14.49
N ASP A 275 -11.01 -21.68 -13.38
CA ASP A 275 -10.43 -23.00 -13.24
C ASP A 275 -11.54 -24.04 -13.03
N GLU A 276 -11.85 -24.78 -14.09
CA GLU A 276 -12.94 -25.76 -14.06
C GLU A 276 -12.63 -26.98 -13.19
N THR A 277 -11.35 -27.22 -12.89
CA THR A 277 -10.88 -28.35 -12.07
C THR A 277 -10.89 -28.06 -10.57
N ASN A 278 -11.26 -26.84 -10.16
CA ASN A 278 -11.34 -26.48 -8.76
C ASN A 278 -12.64 -27.02 -8.12
N HIS A 279 -12.50 -27.97 -7.20
CA HIS A 279 -13.61 -28.63 -6.50
C HIS A 279 -13.94 -28.01 -5.13
N ASN A 280 -13.34 -26.86 -4.77
CA ASN A 280 -13.69 -26.17 -3.53
C ASN A 280 -15.17 -25.74 -3.57
N THR A 281 -15.92 -26.05 -2.51
CA THR A 281 -17.35 -25.78 -2.42
C THR A 281 -17.69 -24.30 -2.63
N GLY A 282 -16.90 -23.39 -2.05
CA GLY A 282 -17.11 -21.94 -2.22
C GLY A 282 -16.90 -21.49 -3.67
N TYR A 283 -15.91 -22.06 -4.35
CA TYR A 283 -15.64 -21.78 -5.77
C TYR A 283 -16.77 -22.28 -6.68
N LEU A 284 -17.24 -23.51 -6.45
CA LEU A 284 -18.34 -24.12 -7.21
C LEU A 284 -19.66 -23.35 -7.03
N LEU A 285 -20.00 -22.96 -5.79
CA LEU A 285 -21.19 -22.15 -5.52
C LEU A 285 -21.10 -20.77 -6.19
N GLY A 286 -19.92 -20.15 -6.21
CA GLY A 286 -19.69 -18.89 -6.92
C GLY A 286 -19.90 -19.02 -8.42
N ARG A 287 -19.39 -20.09 -9.04
CA ARG A 287 -19.62 -20.39 -10.47
C ARG A 287 -21.09 -20.61 -10.79
N LEU A 288 -21.79 -21.39 -9.97
CA LEU A 288 -23.22 -21.63 -10.12
C LEU A 288 -24.00 -20.31 -10.06
N PHE A 289 -23.70 -19.47 -9.07
CA PHE A 289 -24.32 -18.15 -8.94
C PHE A 289 -24.08 -17.27 -10.18
N ALA A 290 -22.84 -17.22 -10.69
CA ALA A 290 -22.52 -16.44 -11.88
C ALA A 290 -23.29 -16.91 -13.13
N VAL A 291 -23.47 -18.21 -13.32
CA VAL A 291 -24.27 -18.76 -14.43
C VAL A 291 -25.75 -18.41 -14.27
N LEU A 292 -26.30 -18.53 -13.05
CA LEU A 292 -27.69 -18.18 -12.77
C LEU A 292 -27.99 -16.70 -13.05
N GLU A 293 -27.14 -15.80 -12.59
CA GLU A 293 -27.27 -14.35 -12.86
C GLU A 293 -27.19 -14.07 -14.37
N ARG A 294 -26.25 -14.72 -15.08
CA ARG A 294 -26.11 -14.55 -16.52
C ARG A 294 -27.36 -15.01 -17.28
N THR A 295 -27.91 -16.16 -16.92
CA THR A 295 -29.17 -16.66 -17.50
C THR A 295 -30.34 -15.72 -17.21
N GLN A 296 -30.40 -15.13 -16.01
CA GLN A 296 -31.44 -14.16 -15.66
C GLN A 296 -31.32 -12.86 -16.47
N GLU A 297 -30.10 -12.32 -16.64
CA GLU A 297 -29.84 -11.14 -17.47
C GLU A 297 -30.22 -11.38 -18.94
N GLU A 298 -29.88 -12.54 -19.50
CA GLU A 298 -30.18 -12.87 -20.90
C GLU A 298 -31.68 -13.13 -21.14
N ALA A 299 -32.39 -13.67 -20.14
CA ALA A 299 -33.81 -13.95 -20.24
C ALA A 299 -34.71 -12.70 -20.09
N ASN A 300 -34.22 -11.63 -19.46
CA ASN A 300 -34.99 -10.40 -19.21
C ASN A 300 -34.13 -9.13 -19.42
N PRO A 301 -33.85 -8.75 -20.69
CA PRO A 301 -32.89 -7.70 -21.05
C PRO A 301 -33.33 -6.26 -20.75
#